data_AF-A0A3D4PFU6-F1
#
_entry.id   AF-A0A3D4PFU6-F1
#
_cell.length_a   1.000
_cell.length_b   1.000
_cell.length_c   1.000
_cell.angle_alpha   90.00
_cell.angle_beta   90.00
_cell.angle_gamma   90.00
#
_symmetry.space_group_name_H-M   'P 1'
#
loop_
_entity.id
_entity.type
_entity.pdbx_description
1 polymer ?
#
loop_
_entity_poly.entity_id
_entity_poly.type
_entity_poly.pdbx_seq_one_letter_code
_entity_poly.pdbx_strand_id
1 'polypeptide(L)'
;MKTALQHFPLPNWNELEPALDFLRQQKLSDGELTVHNVYLVHAYRELKLKPSTRFVYLDVLTRVFRDHQSEIVDQLDRSGHQYILSSLLENGLTIEQCQTSIKDQPHQLPAEFPQEHLHEFPYQHPVVFRSGQYVIHQVTGTAAPLNPAFSPLAANVN
;
A
#
# COMPACT_ATOMS: atom_id res chain seq x y z
N MET A 1 12.07 34.02 0.37
CA MET A 1 11.63 32.80 -0.33
C MET A 1 10.58 32.14 0.57
N LYS A 2 9.29 32.28 0.24
CA LYS A 2 8.22 31.67 1.03
C LYS A 2 8.21 30.18 0.71
N THR A 3 8.57 29.35 1.68
CA THR A 3 8.34 27.90 1.61
C THR A 3 6.82 27.71 1.49
N ALA A 4 6.33 27.46 0.29
CA ALA A 4 4.97 26.98 0.13
C ALA A 4 4.94 25.63 0.85
N LEU A 5 4.19 25.52 1.93
CA LEU A 5 3.80 24.23 2.49
C LEU A 5 3.10 23.49 1.34
N GLN A 6 3.79 22.51 0.74
CA GLN A 6 3.19 21.63 -0.24
C GLN A 6 2.12 20.82 0.49
N HIS A 7 0.87 21.25 0.35
CA HIS A 7 -0.27 20.42 0.71
C HIS A 7 -0.32 19.29 -0.31
N PHE A 8 0.15 18.10 0.07
CA PHE A 8 -0.28 16.88 -0.58
C PHE A 8 -1.61 16.49 0.07
N PRO A 9 -2.76 16.67 -0.60
CA PRO A 9 -4.06 16.27 -0.05
C PRO A 9 -4.15 14.74 -0.12
N LEU A 10 -3.48 14.06 0.81
CA LEU A 10 -3.61 12.63 1.02
C LEU A 10 -4.75 12.39 2.03
N PRO A 11 -5.70 11.48 1.73
CA PRO A 11 -5.84 10.76 0.47
C PRO A 11 -6.38 11.65 -0.68
N ASN A 12 -5.94 11.38 -1.90
CA ASN A 12 -6.67 11.82 -3.10
C ASN A 12 -7.95 10.97 -3.23
N TRP A 13 -9.10 11.52 -2.83
CA TRP A 13 -10.38 10.81 -2.84
C TRP A 13 -10.85 10.39 -4.23
N ASN A 14 -10.58 11.19 -5.27
CA ASN A 14 -10.99 10.86 -6.63
C ASN A 14 -10.29 9.60 -7.15
N GLU A 15 -9.04 9.41 -6.75
CA GLU A 15 -8.27 8.20 -7.07
C GLU A 15 -8.60 7.03 -6.13
N LEU A 16 -8.95 7.32 -4.87
CA LEU A 16 -9.18 6.31 -3.83
C LEU A 16 -10.54 5.63 -3.96
N GLU A 17 -11.60 6.39 -4.28
CA GLU A 17 -12.97 5.87 -4.32
C GLU A 17 -13.11 4.64 -5.22
N PRO A 18 -12.53 4.59 -6.44
CA PRO A 18 -12.56 3.37 -7.28
C PRO A 18 -11.91 2.14 -6.61
N ALA A 19 -10.84 2.34 -5.83
CA ALA A 19 -10.19 1.26 -5.10
C ALA A 19 -11.06 0.76 -3.93
N LEU A 20 -11.75 1.68 -3.24
CA LEU A 20 -12.72 1.32 -2.20
C LEU A 20 -13.92 0.58 -2.81
N ASP A 21 -14.42 1.01 -3.96
CA ASP A 21 -15.51 0.32 -4.68
C ASP A 21 -15.12 -1.11 -5.07
N PHE A 22 -13.90 -1.30 -5.58
CA PHE A 22 -13.38 -2.65 -5.85
C PHE A 22 -13.40 -3.52 -4.59
N LEU A 23 -12.94 -3.01 -3.44
CA LEU A 23 -12.91 -3.75 -2.18
C LEU A 23 -14.33 -4.05 -1.64
N ARG A 24 -15.28 -3.12 -1.78
CA ARG A 24 -16.68 -3.34 -1.41
C ARG A 24 -17.28 -4.51 -2.19
N GLN A 25 -16.91 -4.66 -3.47
CA GLN A 25 -17.37 -5.78 -4.31
C GLN A 25 -16.81 -7.14 -3.87
N GLN A 26 -15.65 -7.17 -3.20
CA GLN A 26 -15.05 -8.41 -2.70
C GLN A 26 -15.75 -8.97 -1.45
N LYS A 27 -16.63 -8.18 -0.80
CA LYS A 27 -17.43 -8.58 0.39
C LYS A 27 -16.55 -9.14 1.53
N LEU A 28 -15.47 -8.43 1.82
CA LEU A 28 -14.51 -8.81 2.85
C LEU A 28 -15.15 -8.84 4.25
N SER A 29 -14.61 -9.72 5.09
CA SER A 29 -14.87 -9.81 6.52
C SER A 29 -13.81 -9.05 7.33
N ASP A 30 -14.10 -8.83 8.62
CA ASP A 30 -13.11 -8.30 9.58
C ASP A 30 -11.80 -9.09 9.49
N GLY A 31 -10.69 -8.37 9.34
CA GLY A 31 -9.35 -8.96 9.28
C GLY A 31 -8.85 -9.33 7.88
N GLU A 32 -9.72 -9.34 6.85
CA GLU A 32 -9.33 -9.77 5.49
C GLU A 32 -8.63 -8.67 4.65
N LEU A 33 -8.58 -7.43 5.15
CA LEU A 33 -7.88 -6.31 4.53
C LEU A 33 -6.68 -5.88 5.37
N THR A 34 -5.54 -5.72 4.71
CA THR A 34 -4.40 -4.96 5.25
C THR A 34 -4.23 -3.65 4.51
N VAL A 35 -4.15 -2.56 5.26
CA VAL A 35 -3.73 -1.26 4.75
C VAL A 35 -2.25 -1.08 5.07
N HIS A 36 -1.43 -0.86 4.04
CA HIS A 36 0.03 -0.76 4.20
C HIS A 36 0.47 0.62 4.72
N ASN A 37 -0.12 1.70 4.18
CA ASN A 37 0.35 3.06 4.41
C ASN A 37 -0.53 3.85 5.40
N VAL A 38 0.09 4.70 6.22
CA VAL A 38 -0.58 5.42 7.31
C VAL A 38 -1.71 6.33 6.84
N TYR A 39 -1.59 7.03 5.71
CA TYR A 39 -2.67 7.93 5.29
C TYR A 39 -3.91 7.19 4.80
N LEU A 40 -3.83 5.87 4.59
CA LEU A 40 -4.93 5.02 4.14
C LEU A 40 -5.72 4.35 5.27
N VAL A 41 -5.35 4.52 6.54
CA VAL A 41 -6.02 3.81 7.66
C VAL A 41 -7.52 4.08 7.77
N HIS A 42 -8.00 5.19 7.22
CA HIS A 42 -9.42 5.52 7.16
C HIS A 42 -10.22 4.56 6.26
N ALA A 43 -9.57 3.83 5.34
CA ALA A 43 -10.23 2.84 4.48
C ALA A 43 -10.98 1.77 5.29
N TYR A 44 -10.47 1.38 6.47
CA TYR A 44 -11.18 0.46 7.37
C TYR A 44 -12.56 1.00 7.78
N ARG A 45 -12.64 2.30 8.10
CA ARG A 45 -13.91 2.94 8.47
C ARG A 45 -14.85 3.02 7.25
N GLU A 46 -14.34 3.41 6.09
CA GLU A 46 -15.13 3.54 4.86
C GLU A 46 -15.70 2.18 4.39
N LEU A 47 -14.96 1.10 4.61
CA LEU A 47 -15.35 -0.27 4.27
C LEU A 47 -16.09 -0.99 5.41
N LYS A 48 -16.18 -0.37 6.60
CA LYS A 48 -16.73 -0.95 7.84
C LYS A 48 -16.06 -2.28 8.23
N LEU A 49 -14.73 -2.33 8.09
CA LEU A 49 -13.90 -3.49 8.42
C LEU A 49 -13.01 -3.21 9.63
N LYS A 50 -12.66 -4.25 10.37
CA LYS A 50 -11.51 -4.20 11.28
C LYS A 50 -10.20 -4.57 10.58
N PRO A 51 -9.07 -3.98 11.02
CA PRO A 51 -7.73 -4.34 10.52
C PRO A 51 -7.38 -5.81 10.67
N SER A 52 -6.56 -6.33 9.74
CA SER A 52 -5.97 -7.68 9.77
C SER A 52 -5.17 -7.98 11.03
N THR A 53 -4.48 -6.98 11.57
CA THR A 53 -3.65 -7.11 12.76
C THR A 53 -3.76 -5.88 13.65
N ARG A 54 -3.20 -5.98 14.86
CA ARG A 54 -3.03 -4.83 15.76
C ARG A 54 -2.07 -3.77 15.21
N PHE A 55 -1.28 -4.09 14.19
CA PHE A 55 -0.28 -3.21 13.58
C PHE A 55 -0.91 -2.29 12.52
N VAL A 56 -1.88 -1.47 12.93
CA VAL A 56 -2.70 -0.64 12.02
C VAL A 56 -1.86 0.37 11.23
N TYR A 57 -0.80 0.90 11.82
CA TYR A 57 0.16 1.82 11.20
C TYR A 57 1.37 1.05 10.66
N LEU A 58 1.13 0.09 9.76
CA LEU A 58 2.10 -0.93 9.38
C LEU A 58 3.42 -0.36 8.87
N ASP A 59 3.39 0.58 7.93
CA ASP A 59 4.59 1.23 7.40
C ASP A 59 5.40 1.98 8.48
N VAL A 60 4.75 2.73 9.35
CA VAL A 60 5.39 3.44 10.47
C VAL A 60 6.02 2.46 11.45
N LEU A 61 5.29 1.42 11.84
CA LEU A 61 5.76 0.42 12.80
C LEU A 61 6.94 -0.38 12.26
N THR A 62 6.92 -0.72 10.97
CA THR A 62 8.04 -1.40 10.27
C THR A 62 9.31 -0.55 10.29
N ARG A 63 9.17 0.78 10.12
CA ARG A 63 10.29 1.74 10.13
C ARG A 63 10.88 1.94 11.51
N VAL A 64 10.03 2.05 12.54
CA VAL A 64 10.40 2.37 13.93
C VAL A 64 10.89 1.14 14.68
N PHE A 65 10.22 0.00 14.54
CA PHE A 65 10.51 -1.23 15.27
C PHE A 65 11.19 -2.29 14.38
N ARG A 66 12.36 -1.92 13.83
CA ARG A 66 13.10 -2.78 12.87
C ARG A 66 13.43 -4.16 13.43
N ASP A 67 13.77 -4.24 14.71
CA ASP A 67 14.11 -5.50 15.38
C ASP A 67 12.88 -6.40 15.64
N HIS A 68 11.66 -5.89 15.42
CA HIS A 68 10.41 -6.62 15.61
C HIS A 68 9.70 -6.96 14.30
N GLN A 69 10.36 -6.80 13.14
CA GLN A 69 9.75 -7.10 11.85
C GLN A 69 9.28 -8.56 11.74
N SER A 70 10.01 -9.51 12.31
CA SER A 70 9.59 -10.92 12.31
C SER A 70 8.27 -11.12 13.05
N GLU A 71 8.02 -10.39 14.13
CA GLU A 71 6.75 -10.43 14.85
C GLU A 71 5.60 -9.84 14.01
N ILE A 72 5.88 -8.76 13.27
CA ILE A 72 4.92 -8.13 12.36
C ILE A 72 4.55 -9.08 11.22
N VAL A 73 5.56 -9.69 10.57
CA VAL A 73 5.38 -10.70 9.53
C VAL A 73 4.56 -11.88 10.05
N ASP A 74 4.94 -12.45 11.21
CA ASP A 74 4.24 -13.59 11.79
C ASP A 74 2.76 -13.31 12.05
N GLN A 75 2.41 -12.09 12.46
CA GLN A 75 1.01 -11.70 12.66
C GLN A 75 0.27 -11.49 11.35
N LEU A 76 0.91 -10.89 10.33
CA LEU A 76 0.31 -10.73 9.01
C LEU A 76 0.04 -12.08 8.36
N ASP A 77 1.02 -12.98 8.38
CA ASP A 77 0.91 -14.33 7.80
C ASP A 77 -0.18 -15.17 8.47
N ARG A 78 -0.46 -14.91 9.76
CA ARG A 78 -1.52 -15.58 10.53
C ARG A 78 -2.87 -14.85 10.51
N SER A 79 -2.92 -13.62 9.97
CA SER A 79 -4.13 -12.78 10.00
C SER A 79 -5.25 -13.29 9.09
N GLY A 80 -4.90 -14.08 8.07
CA GLY A 80 -5.83 -14.47 7.01
C GLY A 80 -6.20 -13.31 6.08
N HIS A 81 -5.41 -12.23 6.05
CA HIS A 81 -5.63 -11.15 5.09
C HIS A 81 -5.64 -11.66 3.65
N GLN A 82 -6.59 -11.18 2.86
CA GLN A 82 -6.80 -11.59 1.46
C GLN A 82 -6.35 -10.50 0.50
N TYR A 83 -6.45 -9.24 0.92
CA TYR A 83 -6.10 -8.07 0.11
C TYR A 83 -5.21 -7.09 0.86
N ILE A 84 -4.35 -6.41 0.11
CA ILE A 84 -3.49 -5.34 0.61
C ILE A 84 -3.75 -4.08 -0.18
N LEU A 85 -4.13 -2.98 0.49
CA LEU A 85 -4.27 -1.65 -0.09
C LEU A 85 -3.02 -0.81 0.24
N SER A 86 -2.40 -0.22 -0.78
CA SER A 86 -1.17 0.58 -0.65
C SER A 86 -1.18 1.82 -1.54
N SER A 87 -0.34 2.82 -1.21
CA SER A 87 -0.13 4.02 -2.02
C SER A 87 1.30 4.08 -2.56
N LEU A 88 1.46 4.11 -3.87
CA LEU A 88 2.78 4.24 -4.51
C LEU A 88 3.42 5.60 -4.25
N LEU A 89 2.60 6.65 -4.17
CA LEU A 89 3.05 8.02 -3.89
C LEU A 89 3.61 8.13 -2.45
N GLU A 90 2.91 7.56 -1.46
CA GLU A 90 3.40 7.52 -0.07
C GLU A 90 4.71 6.73 0.07
N ASN A 91 4.94 5.76 -0.82
CA ASN A 91 6.14 4.96 -0.83
C ASN A 91 7.28 5.56 -1.68
N GLY A 92 7.06 6.67 -2.39
CA GLY A 92 8.13 7.48 -2.99
C GLY A 92 8.07 7.67 -4.50
N LEU A 93 7.08 7.11 -5.22
CA LEU A 93 6.89 7.46 -6.64
C LEU A 93 6.35 8.87 -6.80
N THR A 94 6.63 9.51 -7.93
CA THR A 94 6.03 10.82 -8.28
C THR A 94 4.58 10.65 -8.76
N ILE A 95 3.82 11.75 -8.78
CA ILE A 95 2.46 11.77 -9.33
C ILE A 95 2.47 11.31 -10.79
N GLU A 96 3.47 11.75 -11.57
CA GLU A 96 3.61 11.39 -12.98
C GLU A 96 3.80 9.88 -13.15
N GLN A 97 4.70 9.27 -12.37
CA GLN A 97 4.92 7.82 -12.37
C GLN A 97 3.67 7.05 -11.92
N CYS A 98 2.91 7.59 -10.96
CA CYS A 98 1.65 6.99 -10.52
C CYS A 98 0.54 7.06 -11.58
N GLN A 99 0.63 7.96 -12.56
CA GLN A 99 -0.38 8.12 -13.61
C GLN A 99 -0.07 7.30 -14.87
N THR A 100 1.18 6.86 -15.06
CA THR A 100 1.56 6.02 -16.19
C THR A 100 0.83 4.67 -16.17
N SER A 101 0.26 4.29 -17.32
CA SER A 101 -0.23 2.92 -17.65
C SER A 101 -1.55 2.39 -17.08
N ILE A 102 -2.52 3.23 -16.67
CA ILE A 102 -3.80 2.71 -16.12
C ILE A 102 -4.73 2.13 -17.20
N LYS A 103 -4.77 2.69 -18.43
CA LYS A 103 -5.81 2.34 -19.43
C LYS A 103 -5.69 0.93 -20.01
N ASP A 104 -4.48 0.39 -20.14
CA ASP A 104 -4.26 -0.89 -20.81
C ASP A 104 -3.83 -2.02 -19.86
N GLN A 105 -3.43 -1.69 -18.62
CA GLN A 105 -2.83 -2.65 -17.67
C GLN A 105 -3.26 -2.39 -16.20
N PRO A 106 -4.56 -2.47 -15.87
CA PRO A 106 -5.07 -2.21 -14.51
C PRO A 106 -4.57 -3.20 -13.45
N HIS A 107 -3.92 -4.30 -13.88
CA HIS A 107 -3.38 -5.37 -13.04
C HIS A 107 -1.84 -5.36 -13.01
N GLN A 108 -1.20 -4.23 -13.29
CA GLN A 108 0.25 -4.08 -13.27
C GLN A 108 0.70 -2.81 -12.54
N LEU A 109 1.88 -2.89 -11.93
CA LEU A 109 2.59 -1.72 -11.40
C LEU A 109 3.03 -0.80 -12.57
N PRO A 110 3.30 0.49 -12.34
CA PRO A 110 3.83 1.39 -13.37
C PRO A 110 5.10 0.82 -14.01
N ALA A 111 5.35 1.15 -15.28
CA ALA A 111 6.56 0.70 -15.99
C ALA A 111 7.85 1.20 -15.33
N GLU A 112 7.77 2.36 -14.67
CA GLU A 112 8.85 3.01 -13.94
C GLU A 112 9.00 2.49 -12.50
N PHE A 113 8.24 1.45 -12.11
CA PHE A 113 8.37 0.86 -10.78
C PHE A 113 9.79 0.24 -10.60
N PRO A 114 10.51 0.57 -9.52
CA PRO A 114 11.86 0.05 -9.30
C PRO A 114 11.82 -1.47 -9.06
N GLN A 115 12.45 -2.20 -9.97
CA GLN A 115 12.36 -3.66 -10.04
C GLN A 115 12.98 -4.35 -8.82
N GLU A 116 13.94 -3.70 -8.17
CA GLU A 116 14.55 -4.17 -6.94
C GLU A 116 13.55 -4.35 -5.79
N HIS A 117 12.41 -3.64 -5.78
CA HIS A 117 11.42 -3.74 -4.70
C HIS A 117 10.29 -4.75 -4.98
N LEU A 118 10.29 -5.41 -6.14
CA LEU A 118 9.24 -6.37 -6.51
C LEU A 118 9.20 -7.61 -5.61
N HIS A 119 10.27 -7.92 -4.90
CA HIS A 119 10.35 -9.06 -3.99
C HIS A 119 10.07 -8.67 -2.53
N GLU A 120 9.61 -7.46 -2.29
CA GLU A 120 9.30 -6.94 -0.95
C GLU A 120 7.79 -6.77 -0.78
N PHE A 121 7.33 -6.76 0.46
CA PHE A 121 5.93 -6.49 0.77
C PHE A 121 5.58 -5.00 0.52
N PRO A 122 4.43 -4.69 -0.12
CA PRO A 122 3.39 -5.61 -0.60
C PRO A 122 3.55 -6.06 -2.07
N TYR A 123 4.60 -5.61 -2.77
CA TYR A 123 4.74 -5.69 -4.22
C TYR A 123 5.03 -7.09 -4.78
N GLN A 124 5.46 -8.01 -3.92
CA GLN A 124 5.62 -9.43 -4.28
C GLN A 124 4.30 -10.16 -4.54
N HIS A 125 3.17 -9.56 -4.18
CA HIS A 125 1.85 -10.11 -4.41
C HIS A 125 1.28 -9.63 -5.76
N PRO A 126 0.43 -10.43 -6.44
CA PRO A 126 -0.21 -10.00 -7.69
C PRO A 126 -1.08 -8.75 -7.53
N VAL A 127 -0.92 -7.78 -8.43
CA VAL A 127 -1.81 -6.61 -8.52
C VAL A 127 -3.15 -7.04 -9.12
N VAL A 128 -4.24 -6.81 -8.38
CA VAL A 128 -5.60 -7.14 -8.83
C VAL A 128 -6.42 -5.90 -9.17
N PHE A 129 -6.00 -4.72 -8.69
CA PHE A 129 -6.64 -3.46 -9.04
C PHE A 129 -5.68 -2.29 -8.84
N ARG A 130 -5.80 -1.27 -9.69
CA ARG A 130 -5.06 -0.01 -9.56
C ARG A 130 -5.93 1.18 -9.98
N SER A 131 -5.81 2.28 -9.23
CA SER A 131 -6.44 3.57 -9.54
C SER A 131 -5.53 4.70 -9.06
N GLY A 132 -4.91 5.42 -10.00
CA GLY A 132 -3.91 6.44 -9.70
C GLY A 132 -2.74 5.86 -8.91
N GLN A 133 -2.47 6.48 -7.75
CA GLN A 133 -1.44 6.04 -6.82
C GLN A 133 -1.81 4.77 -6.03
N TYR A 134 -3.08 4.37 -5.99
CA TYR A 134 -3.54 3.29 -5.12
C TYR A 134 -3.50 1.96 -5.83
N VAL A 135 -2.92 0.97 -5.16
CA VAL A 135 -2.73 -0.39 -5.67
C VAL A 135 -3.28 -1.37 -4.67
N ILE A 136 -4.05 -2.33 -5.18
CA ILE A 136 -4.55 -3.47 -4.42
C ILE A 136 -3.86 -4.73 -4.91
N HIS A 137 -3.26 -5.45 -3.97
CA HIS A 137 -2.67 -6.76 -4.21
C HIS A 137 -3.53 -7.87 -3.60
N GLN A 138 -3.52 -9.04 -4.21
CA GLN A 138 -4.10 -10.27 -3.63
C GLN A 138 -3.01 -11.06 -2.90
N VAL A 139 -3.26 -11.37 -1.62
CA VAL A 139 -2.31 -12.12 -0.80
C VAL A 139 -2.23 -13.56 -1.31
N THR A 140 -1.00 -14.01 -1.56
CA THR A 140 -0.69 -15.35 -2.11
C THR A 140 0.48 -16.03 -1.40
N GLY A 141 1.09 -15.36 -0.41
CA GLY A 141 2.29 -15.82 0.26
C GLY A 141 2.54 -15.03 1.55
N THR A 142 3.78 -15.09 2.02
CA THR A 142 4.22 -14.38 3.24
C THR A 142 4.23 -12.86 3.06
N ALA A 143 4.24 -12.13 4.17
CA ALA A 143 4.49 -10.69 4.24
C ALA A 143 5.98 -10.32 4.35
N ALA A 144 6.89 -11.29 4.36
CA ALA A 144 8.33 -11.03 4.32
C ALA A 144 8.89 -10.93 2.89
N PRO A 145 9.93 -10.11 2.66
CA PRO A 145 10.49 -9.12 3.57
C PRO A 145 9.66 -7.82 3.62
N LEU A 146 9.59 -7.20 4.80
CA LEU A 146 9.06 -5.83 4.96
C LEU A 146 10.20 -4.82 4.68
N ASN A 147 9.90 -3.71 4.01
CA ASN A 147 10.89 -2.65 3.77
C ASN A 147 10.78 -1.51 4.83
N PRO A 148 11.80 -1.29 5.69
CA PRO A 148 11.80 -0.22 6.71
C PRO A 148 12.26 1.16 6.21
N ALA A 149 12.45 1.36 4.91
CA ALA A 149 12.82 2.66 4.37
C ALA A 149 11.67 3.68 4.45
N PHE A 150 12.01 4.96 4.57
CA PHE A 150 11.02 6.05 4.62
C PHE A 150 10.30 6.27 3.28
N SER A 151 11.01 6.10 2.17
CA SER A 151 10.47 6.23 0.81
C SER A 151 11.13 5.16 -0.05
N PRO A 152 10.73 3.89 0.11
CA PRO A 152 11.41 2.76 -0.54
C PRO A 152 11.46 2.89 -2.06
N LEU A 153 10.46 3.51 -2.69
CA LEU A 153 10.37 3.66 -4.14
C LEU A 153 10.97 4.97 -4.68
N ALA A 154 11.46 5.86 -3.80
CA ALA A 154 12.07 7.09 -4.26
C ALA A 154 13.34 6.77 -5.03
N ALA A 155 13.53 7.40 -6.19
CA ALA A 155 14.78 7.28 -6.92
C ALA A 155 15.93 7.70 -5.99
N ASN A 156 16.97 6.86 -5.87
CA ASN A 156 18.16 7.21 -5.11
C ASN A 156 18.73 8.53 -5.66
N VAL A 157 18.59 9.62 -4.91
CA VAL A 157 19.30 10.86 -5.19
C VAL A 157 20.75 10.60 -4.77
N ASN A 158 21.57 10.19 -5.74
CA ASN A 158 23.03 10.21 -5.59
C ASN A 158 23.53 11.65 -5.54
#